data_AF-A0A935H0I9-F1
#
_entry.id   AF-A0A935H0I9-F1
#
_cell.length_a   1.000
_cell.length_b   1.000
_cell.length_c   1.000
_cell.angle_alpha   90.00
_cell.angle_beta   90.00
_cell.angle_gamma   90.00
#
_symmetry.space_group_name_H-M   'P 1'
#
loop_
_entity.id
_entity.type
_entity.pdbx_description
1 polymer ?
#
loop_
_entity_poly.entity_id
_entity_poly.type
_entity_poly.pdbx_seq_one_letter_code
_entity_poly.pdbx_strand_id
1 'polypeptide(L)' 'MYFVGFGLIFMVMKYLEIGPVAAWEWWIVLSPFGLAVVWWAWADSTGY' A
#
# COMPACT_ATOMS: atom_id res chain seq x y z
N MET A 1 1.81 -10.15 -4.35
CA MET A 1 2.85 -9.27 -3.75
C MET A 1 3.01 -7.91 -4.48
N TYR A 2 1.96 -7.39 -5.14
CA TYR A 2 2.02 -6.05 -5.76
C TYR A 2 1.69 -4.92 -4.78
N PHE A 3 1.01 -5.22 -3.67
CA PHE A 3 0.60 -4.24 -2.68
C PHE A 3 1.77 -3.44 -2.08
N VAL A 4 2.91 -4.07 -1.85
CA VAL A 4 4.12 -3.38 -1.36
C VAL A 4 4.63 -2.38 -2.41
N GLY A 5 4.69 -2.79 -3.68
CA GLY A 5 5.08 -1.92 -4.79
C GLY A 5 4.13 -0.73 -4.94
N PHE A 6 2.82 -0.96 -4.89
CA PHE A 6 1.82 0.12 -4.93
C PHE A 6 1.92 1.05 -3.72
N GLY A 7 2.12 0.52 -2.51
CA GLY A 7 2.33 1.33 -1.32
C GLY A 7 3.55 2.24 -1.43
N LEU A 8 4.66 1.73 -1.97
CA LEU A 8 5.85 2.53 -2.25
C LEU A 8 5.58 3.62 -3.28
N ILE A 9 4.90 3.30 -4.39
CA ILE A 9 4.53 4.30 -5.41
C ILE A 9 3.68 5.41 -4.80
N PHE A 10 2.64 5.07 -4.03
CA PHE A 10 1.79 6.07 -3.39
C PHE A 10 2.54 6.91 -2.37
N MET A 11 3.45 6.31 -1.60
CA MET A 11 4.28 7.07 -0.65
C MET A 11 5.20 8.05 -1.37
N VAL A 12 5.84 7.64 -2.47
CA VAL A 12 6.68 8.51 -3.30
C VAL A 12 5.84 9.64 -3.90
N MET A 13 4.67 9.33 -4.48
CA MET A 13 3.78 10.34 -5.04
C MET A 13 3.27 11.32 -3.98
N LYS A 14 2.91 10.84 -2.78
CA LYS A 14 2.48 11.68 -1.65
C LYS A 14 3.60 12.58 -1.15
N TYR A 15 4.81 12.04 -0.98
CA TYR A 15 5.97 12.77 -0.48
C TYR A 15 6.47 13.84 -1.47
N LEU A 16 6.40 13.56 -2.76
CA LEU A 16 6.79 14.48 -3.83
C LEU A 16 5.63 15.38 -4.31
N GLU A 17 4.46 15.31 -3.65
CA GLU A 17 3.24 16.07 -3.99
C GLU A 17 2.81 15.92 -5.47
N ILE A 18 2.90 14.70 -6.00
CA ILE A 18 2.57 14.38 -7.40
C ILE A 18 1.10 13.99 -7.55
N GLY A 19 0.37 14.77 -8.35
CA GLY A 19 -0.99 14.46 -8.78
C GLY A 19 -2.00 14.40 -7.62
N PRO A 20 -3.15 13.71 -7.81
CA PRO A 20 -4.22 13.71 -6.80
C PRO A 20 -3.82 13.01 -5.49
N VAL A 21 -2.82 12.13 -5.51
CA VAL A 21 -2.34 11.39 -4.34
C VAL A 21 -1.77 12.33 -3.28
N ALA A 22 -1.26 13.50 -3.67
CA ALA A 22 -0.78 14.54 -2.76
C ALA A 22 -1.84 14.98 -1.74
N ALA A 23 -3.13 14.99 -2.13
CA ALA A 23 -4.23 15.44 -1.28
C ALA A 23 -4.87 14.33 -0.45
N TRP A 24 -4.48 13.07 -0.65
CA TRP A 24 -5.11 11.95 0.06
C TRP A 24 -4.66 11.86 1.51
N GLU A 25 -5.52 11.32 2.36
CA GLU A 25 -5.19 11.00 3.74
C GLU A 25 -4.11 9.91 3.83
N TRP A 26 -3.23 10.01 4.83
CA TRP A 26 -2.13 9.06 5.01
C TRP A 26 -2.61 7.62 5.21
N TRP A 27 -3.77 7.43 5.84
CA TRP A 27 -4.38 6.11 5.99
C TRP A 27 -4.68 5.44 4.64
N ILE A 28 -5.07 6.21 3.63
CA ILE A 28 -5.33 5.71 2.27
C ILE A 28 -4.00 5.37 1.59
N VAL A 29 -3.02 6.28 1.66
CA VAL A 29 -1.68 6.10 1.07
C VAL A 29 -0.98 4.85 1.61
N LEU A 30 -1.12 4.57 2.92
CA LEU A 30 -0.50 3.43 3.58
C LEU A 30 -1.33 2.14 3.53
N SER A 31 -2.61 2.21 3.13
CA SER A 31 -3.50 1.06 3.07
C SER A 31 -2.96 -0.14 2.28
N PRO A 32 -2.18 0.02 1.17
CA PRO A 32 -1.61 -1.13 0.48
C PRO A 32 -0.68 -1.96 1.38
N PHE A 33 0.05 -1.35 2.31
CA PHE A 33 0.91 -2.10 3.24
C PHE A 33 0.07 -2.95 4.21
N GLY A 34 -1.04 -2.41 4.72
CA GLY A 34 -1.98 -3.19 5.53
C GLY A 34 -2.54 -4.38 4.76
N LEU A 35 -2.94 -4.16 3.50
CA LEU A 35 -3.40 -5.24 2.61
C LEU A 35 -2.30 -6.28 2.33
N ALA A 36 -1.04 -5.87 2.22
CA ALA A 36 0.08 -6.80 2.07
C ALA A 36 0.19 -7.74 3.28
N VAL A 37 0.09 -7.20 4.50
CA VAL A 37 0.12 -8.00 5.74
C VAL A 37 -1.07 -8.97 5.80
N VAL A 38 -2.28 -8.49 5.50
CA VAL A 38 -3.48 -9.35 5.48
C VAL A 38 -3.34 -10.46 4.45
N TRP A 39 -2.83 -10.15 3.26
CA TRP A 39 -2.61 -11.15 2.20
C TRP A 39 -1.59 -12.20 2.63
N TRP A 40 -0.47 -11.79 3.22
CA TRP A 40 0.53 -12.75 3.72
C TRP A 40 -0.02 -13.63 4.83
N ALA A 41 -0.71 -13.06 5.81
CA ALA A 41 -1.34 -13.84 6.87
C ALA A 41 -2.32 -14.89 6.33
N TRP A 42 -3.10 -14.53 5.30
CA TRP A 42 -3.99 -15.47 4.63
C TRP A 42 -3.23 -16.55 3.85
N ALA A 43 -2.24 -16.16 3.04
CA ALA A 43 -1.44 -17.08 2.24
C ALA A 43 -0.72 -18.10 3.15
N ASP A 44 -0.08 -17.63 4.22
CA ASP A 44 0.61 -18.47 5.21
C ASP A 44 -0.36 -19.43 5.91
N SER A 45 -1.61 -19.03 6.15
CA SER A 45 -2.62 -19.86 6.80
C SER A 45 -3.29 -20.90 5.88
N THR A 46 -3.35 -20.61 4.57
CA THR A 46 -4.07 -21.43 3.59
C THR A 46 -3.13 -22.27 2.71
N GLY A 47 -1.83 -21.97 2.73
CA GLY A 47 -0.83 -22.62 1.89
C GLY A 47 -0.82 -22.15 0.44
N TYR A 48 -1.33 -20.94 0.17
CA TYR A 48 -1.28 -20.29 -1.14
C TYR A 48 0.07 -19.59 -1.38
#